data_AF-A0A960VL21-F1
#
_entry.id   AF-A0A960VL21-F1
#
_cell.length_a   1.000
_cell.length_b   1.000
_cell.length_c   1.000
_cell.angle_alpha   90.00
_cell.angle_beta   90.00
_cell.angle_gamma   90.00
#
_symmetry.space_group_name_H-M   'P 1'
#
loop_
_entity.id
_entity.type
_entity.pdbx_description
1 polymer ?
#
loop_
_entity_poly.entity_id
_entity_poly.type
_entity_poly.pdbx_seq_one_letter_code
_entity_poly.pdbx_strand_id
1 'polypeptide(L)'
;MFRIPARGRHITQEPQIISSGLLGRDLAGFRRRLVAFAVDAGLFGLVVGALFAGLTVWSFHREDSTLFSRTRAAFAADSTTTMTERDRDALLLEYYRMIQRRCPDAFPRDMGEFVRRGDLEGLHREFSGVSTTVSLGSGKTRTIENGDGTNQVIIGLDLVMGRFSGVLGWGGLFVAWFTFWTFVTRGRSPGKALVRVRVVRLDGGRLRLWDCFGRAGGYSASAATLFLGFLEAIWHPNRQAIHDKIAGTVVVRG
;
A
#
# COMPACT_ATOMS: atom_id res chain seq x y z
N MET A 1 -19.79 33.11 -28.67
CA MET A 1 -19.26 33.83 -27.49
C MET A 1 -19.67 33.04 -26.24
N PHE A 2 -18.77 32.25 -25.65
CA PHE A 2 -19.09 31.40 -24.49
C PHE A 2 -19.20 32.26 -23.22
N ARG A 3 -20.37 32.24 -22.58
CA ARG A 3 -20.66 32.98 -21.34
C ARG A 3 -20.12 32.15 -20.17
N ILE A 4 -18.99 32.56 -19.60
CA ILE A 4 -18.40 31.91 -18.42
C ILE A 4 -19.32 32.20 -17.21
N PRO A 5 -19.85 31.19 -16.50
CA PRO A 5 -20.69 31.40 -15.33
C PRO A 5 -19.96 32.15 -14.21
N ALA A 6 -20.67 33.04 -13.51
CA ALA A 6 -20.12 33.92 -12.47
C ALA A 6 -19.75 33.21 -11.13
N ARG A 7 -19.98 31.90 -11.00
CA ARG A 7 -19.70 31.11 -9.79
C ARG A 7 -19.11 29.75 -10.15
N GLY A 8 -17.84 29.55 -9.83
CA GLY A 8 -17.10 28.32 -10.09
C GLY A 8 -15.72 28.62 -10.70
N ARG A 9 -14.75 27.72 -10.50
CA ARG A 9 -13.51 27.76 -11.29
C ARG A 9 -13.76 26.90 -12.54
N HIS A 10 -13.58 27.50 -13.70
CA HIS A 10 -13.74 26.88 -15.01
C HIS A 10 -12.37 26.69 -15.67
N ILE A 11 -12.29 25.83 -16.68
CA ILE A 11 -11.06 25.60 -17.44
C ILE A 11 -10.72 26.85 -18.27
N THR A 12 -9.49 27.37 -18.14
CA THR A 12 -8.94 28.53 -18.86
C THR A 12 -7.88 28.11 -19.89
N GLN A 13 -7.73 28.86 -20.99
CA GLN A 13 -6.87 28.50 -22.13
C GLN A 13 -5.35 28.58 -21.90
N GLU A 14 -4.87 29.06 -20.76
CA GLU A 14 -3.43 29.13 -20.48
C GLU A 14 -2.93 27.99 -19.56
N PRO A 15 -1.76 27.37 -19.81
CA PRO A 15 -0.87 27.44 -20.98
C PRO A 15 -0.83 26.10 -21.76
N GLN A 16 -1.96 25.42 -21.91
CA GLN A 16 -2.02 24.14 -22.64
C GLN A 16 -3.15 24.19 -23.68
N ILE A 17 -2.97 23.55 -24.84
CA ILE A 17 -4.01 23.44 -25.86
C ILE A 17 -5.14 22.60 -25.27
N ILE A 18 -6.22 23.27 -24.88
CA ILE A 18 -7.42 22.64 -24.30
C ILE A 18 -8.46 22.51 -25.40
N SER A 19 -8.99 21.30 -25.57
CA SER A 19 -10.07 21.04 -26.51
C SER A 19 -11.28 21.92 -26.21
N SER A 20 -11.88 22.46 -27.26
CA SER A 20 -13.02 23.39 -27.18
C SER A 20 -14.22 22.80 -26.43
N GLY A 21 -14.40 21.48 -26.45
CA GLY A 21 -15.46 20.76 -25.72
C GLY A 21 -15.28 20.66 -24.19
N LEU A 22 -14.12 21.08 -23.66
CA LEU A 22 -13.85 21.12 -22.22
C LEU A 22 -13.98 22.52 -21.60
N LEU A 23 -13.98 23.56 -22.43
CA LEU A 23 -14.13 24.94 -21.97
C LEU A 23 -15.49 25.13 -21.29
N GLY A 24 -15.49 25.78 -20.12
CA GLY A 24 -16.70 26.03 -19.33
C GLY A 24 -17.14 24.86 -18.43
N ARG A 25 -16.52 23.67 -18.50
CA ARG A 25 -16.85 22.60 -17.54
C ARG A 25 -16.44 22.98 -16.12
N ASP A 26 -17.28 22.58 -15.18
CA ASP A 26 -17.03 22.75 -13.76
C ASP A 26 -15.82 21.93 -13.31
N LEU A 27 -14.83 22.60 -12.72
CA LEU A 27 -13.68 21.93 -12.12
C LEU A 27 -14.05 21.31 -10.77
N ALA A 28 -13.53 20.10 -10.54
CA ALA A 28 -13.62 19.48 -9.22
C ALA A 28 -12.76 20.29 -8.21
N GLY A 29 -13.40 20.74 -7.14
CA GLY A 29 -12.70 21.42 -6.04
C GLY A 29 -11.78 20.48 -5.27
N PHE A 30 -10.79 21.05 -4.57
CA PHE A 30 -9.78 20.31 -3.80
C PHE A 30 -10.39 19.28 -2.82
N ARG A 31 -11.38 19.69 -2.01
CA ARG A 31 -12.03 18.81 -1.03
C ARG A 31 -12.62 17.55 -1.66
N ARG A 32 -13.28 17.65 -2.83
CA ARG A 32 -13.84 16.48 -3.53
C ARG A 32 -12.76 15.53 -4.01
N ARG A 33 -11.64 16.06 -4.50
CA ARG A 33 -10.49 15.26 -4.93
C ARG A 33 -9.85 14.54 -3.74
N LEU A 34 -9.72 15.22 -2.60
CA LEU A 34 -9.19 14.64 -1.38
C LEU A 34 -10.09 13.51 -0.84
N VAL A 35 -11.41 13.73 -0.79
CA VAL A 35 -12.38 12.69 -0.39
C VAL A 35 -12.34 11.50 -1.35
N ALA A 36 -12.32 11.75 -2.67
CA ALA A 36 -12.20 10.68 -3.65
C ALA A 36 -10.92 9.84 -3.43
N PHE A 37 -9.79 10.52 -3.19
CA PHE A 37 -8.52 9.87 -2.92
C PHE A 37 -8.56 9.06 -1.62
N ALA A 38 -9.12 9.60 -0.54
CA ALA A 38 -9.24 8.90 0.74
C ALA A 38 -10.09 7.63 0.62
N VAL A 39 -11.21 7.70 -0.11
CA VAL A 39 -12.06 6.53 -0.37
C VAL A 39 -11.32 5.50 -1.22
N ASP A 40 -10.65 5.93 -2.29
CA ASP A 40 -9.87 5.02 -3.15
C ASP A 40 -8.72 4.35 -2.38
N ALA A 41 -8.02 5.10 -1.52
CA ALA A 41 -6.92 4.60 -0.69
C ALA A 41 -7.41 3.63 0.40
N GLY A 42 -8.54 3.93 1.04
CA GLY A 42 -9.18 3.02 2.00
C GLY A 42 -9.65 1.72 1.34
N LEU A 43 -10.27 1.81 0.17
CA LEU A 43 -10.71 0.64 -0.59
C LEU A 43 -9.52 -0.20 -1.06
N PHE A 44 -8.46 0.44 -1.55
CA PHE A 44 -7.21 -0.23 -1.89
C PHE A 44 -6.63 -0.98 -0.68
N GLY A 45 -6.52 -0.30 0.47
CA GLY A 45 -6.00 -0.89 1.71
C GLY A 45 -6.82 -2.08 2.17
N LEU A 46 -8.16 -1.99 2.08
CA LEU A 46 -9.06 -3.09 2.44
C LEU A 46 -8.89 -4.28 1.50
N VAL A 47 -8.97 -4.08 0.19
CA VAL A 47 -8.93 -5.17 -0.80
C VAL A 47 -7.55 -5.84 -0.82
N VAL A 48 -6.48 -5.04 -0.89
CA VAL A 48 -5.11 -5.57 -0.93
C VAL A 48 -4.72 -6.17 0.42
N GLY A 49 -5.13 -5.55 1.54
CA GLY A 49 -4.91 -6.08 2.88
C GLY A 49 -5.63 -7.41 3.09
N ALA A 50 -6.89 -7.53 2.69
CA ALA A 50 -7.64 -8.79 2.77
C ALA A 50 -7.04 -9.88 1.88
N LEU A 51 -6.65 -9.54 0.64
CA LEU A 51 -5.96 -10.47 -0.25
C LEU A 51 -4.64 -10.94 0.36
N PHE A 52 -3.87 -10.03 0.96
CA PHE A 52 -2.60 -10.37 1.59
C PHE A 52 -2.80 -11.25 2.83
N ALA A 53 -3.78 -10.94 3.68
CA ALA A 53 -4.14 -11.79 4.82
C ALA A 53 -4.59 -13.19 4.34
N GLY A 54 -5.42 -13.26 3.30
CA GLY A 54 -5.85 -14.52 2.69
C GLY A 54 -4.69 -15.33 2.10
N LEU A 55 -3.79 -14.69 1.36
CA LEU A 55 -2.58 -15.32 0.82
C LEU A 55 -1.65 -15.80 1.92
N THR A 56 -1.54 -15.04 3.01
CA THR A 56 -0.75 -15.43 4.19
C THR A 56 -1.35 -16.70 4.79
N VAL A 57 -2.64 -16.69 5.15
CA VAL A 57 -3.34 -17.86 5.72
C VAL A 57 -3.24 -19.07 4.78
N TRP A 58 -3.46 -18.89 3.48
CA TRP A 58 -3.31 -19.95 2.49
C TRP A 58 -1.88 -20.50 2.42
N SER A 59 -0.89 -19.62 2.50
CA SER A 59 0.53 -19.98 2.48
C SER A 59 0.93 -20.80 3.71
N PHE A 60 0.41 -20.44 4.90
CA PHE A 60 0.57 -21.24 6.12
C PHE A 60 -0.16 -22.58 6.00
N HIS A 61 -1.40 -22.59 5.54
CA HIS A 61 -2.20 -23.80 5.40
C HIS A 61 -1.57 -24.83 4.44
N ARG A 62 -0.89 -24.35 3.39
CA ARG A 62 -0.16 -25.21 2.44
C ARG A 62 1.07 -25.88 3.07
N GLU A 63 1.66 -25.27 4.09
CA GLU A 63 2.90 -25.73 4.73
C GLU A 63 2.60 -26.64 5.91
N ASP A 64 1.69 -26.23 6.79
CA ASP A 64 1.02 -27.08 7.77
C ASP A 64 -0.36 -26.47 8.09
N SER A 65 -1.41 -27.28 7.90
CA SER A 65 -2.78 -26.92 8.19
C SER A 65 -3.02 -26.44 9.63
N THR A 66 -2.19 -26.87 10.60
CA THR A 66 -2.32 -26.58 12.03
C THR A 66 -1.40 -25.47 12.53
N LEU A 67 -0.38 -25.08 11.76
CA LEU A 67 0.59 -24.07 12.18
C LEU A 67 -0.08 -22.74 12.53
N PHE A 68 -1.00 -22.26 11.68
CA PHE A 68 -1.68 -20.98 11.91
C PHE A 68 -2.57 -20.99 13.15
N SER A 69 -3.33 -22.07 13.38
CA SER A 69 -4.20 -22.18 14.56
C SER A 69 -3.40 -22.31 15.85
N ARG A 70 -2.31 -23.10 15.83
CA ARG A 70 -1.42 -23.27 16.99
C ARG A 70 -0.68 -21.96 17.29
N THR A 71 -0.21 -21.26 16.26
CA THR A 71 0.48 -19.96 16.39
C THR A 71 -0.49 -18.89 16.91
N ARG A 72 -1.70 -18.81 16.35
CA ARG A 72 -2.74 -17.90 16.84
C ARG A 72 -3.12 -18.22 18.29
N ALA A 73 -3.26 -19.49 18.67
CA ALA A 73 -3.55 -19.88 20.05
C ALA A 73 -2.40 -19.51 21.00
N ALA A 74 -1.15 -19.64 20.55
CA ALA A 74 0.02 -19.23 21.32
C ALA A 74 0.08 -17.70 21.56
N PHE A 75 -0.28 -16.90 20.55
CA PHE A 75 -0.31 -15.43 20.65
C PHE A 75 -1.57 -14.88 21.34
N ALA A 76 -2.70 -15.57 21.25
CA ALA A 76 -3.95 -15.20 21.90
C ALA A 76 -4.05 -15.70 23.36
N ALA A 77 -3.03 -16.43 23.85
CA ALA A 77 -2.99 -16.94 25.21
C ALA A 77 -2.81 -15.80 26.21
N ASP A 78 -3.92 -15.14 26.53
CA ASP A 78 -4.09 -14.44 27.79
C ASP A 78 -4.31 -15.50 28.89
N SER A 79 -3.27 -15.75 29.69
CA SER A 79 -3.28 -16.37 31.03
C SER A 79 -4.08 -17.66 31.33
N THR A 80 -4.80 -18.28 30.39
CA THR A 80 -5.77 -19.37 30.68
C THR A 80 -5.66 -20.64 29.81
N THR A 81 -4.70 -20.74 28.89
CA THR A 81 -4.51 -21.98 28.10
C THR A 81 -3.29 -22.77 28.56
N THR A 82 -3.52 -24.04 28.90
CA THR A 82 -2.57 -25.12 29.22
C THR A 82 -1.66 -25.48 28.03
N MET A 83 -0.90 -24.52 27.51
CA MET A 83 0.19 -24.81 26.60
C MET A 83 1.48 -24.78 27.42
N THR A 84 2.10 -25.94 27.57
CA THR A 84 3.36 -26.09 28.30
C THR A 84 4.42 -25.19 27.67
N GLU A 85 5.32 -24.61 28.48
CA GLU A 85 6.39 -23.71 28.01
C GLU A 85 7.20 -24.36 26.86
N ARG A 86 7.48 -25.66 26.99
CA ARG A 86 8.05 -26.51 25.93
C ARG A 86 7.28 -26.52 24.60
N ASP A 87 5.95 -26.55 24.63
CA ASP A 87 5.13 -26.60 23.40
C ASP A 87 5.14 -25.24 22.69
N ARG A 88 5.24 -24.15 23.47
CA ARG A 88 5.39 -22.79 22.94
C ARG A 88 6.75 -22.63 22.28
N ASP A 89 7.81 -23.12 22.91
CA ASP A 89 9.16 -23.03 22.37
C ASP A 89 9.33 -23.89 21.11
N ALA A 90 8.77 -25.10 21.10
CA ALA A 90 8.74 -25.96 19.91
C ALA A 90 8.02 -25.28 18.73
N LEU A 91 6.90 -24.61 19.00
CA LEU A 91 6.15 -23.86 18.00
C LEU A 91 6.90 -22.62 17.49
N LEU A 92 7.54 -21.86 18.39
CA LEU A 92 8.38 -20.72 18.02
C LEU A 92 9.55 -21.16 17.13
N LEU A 93 10.18 -22.30 17.45
CA LEU A 93 11.25 -22.86 16.63
C LEU A 93 10.76 -23.25 15.24
N GLU A 94 9.58 -23.88 15.15
CA GLU A 94 8.95 -24.27 13.90
C GLU A 94 8.68 -23.03 13.02
N TYR A 95 8.16 -21.97 13.64
CA TYR A 95 7.92 -20.68 12.99
C TYR A 95 9.21 -20.01 12.52
N TYR A 96 10.27 -19.96 13.33
CA TYR A 96 11.55 -19.38 12.93
C TYR A 96 12.22 -20.17 11.82
N ARG A 97 12.14 -21.51 11.85
CA ARG A 97 12.65 -22.36 10.76
C ARG A 97 11.92 -22.08 9.45
N MET A 98 10.61 -21.89 9.50
CA MET A 98 9.83 -21.52 8.32
C MET A 98 10.29 -20.18 7.73
N ILE A 99 10.48 -19.15 8.57
CA ILE A 99 10.99 -17.85 8.13
C ILE A 99 12.38 -18.00 7.51
N GLN A 100 13.29 -18.74 8.16
CA GLN A 100 14.66 -18.94 7.68
C GLN A 100 14.70 -19.65 6.32
N ARG A 101 13.79 -20.61 6.07
CA ARG A 101 13.73 -21.33 4.79
C ARG A 101 13.28 -20.43 3.64
N ARG A 102 12.34 -19.53 3.89
CA ARG A 102 11.74 -18.66 2.86
C ARG A 102 12.50 -17.36 2.68
N CYS A 103 13.08 -16.84 3.76
CA CYS A 103 13.84 -15.61 3.83
C CYS A 103 15.18 -15.89 4.55
N PRO A 104 16.18 -16.47 3.88
CA PRO A 104 17.45 -16.84 4.51
C PRO A 104 18.21 -15.63 5.06
N ASP A 105 17.99 -14.45 4.49
CA ASP A 105 18.63 -13.19 4.91
C ASP A 105 17.83 -12.45 6.01
N ALA A 106 16.71 -13.00 6.49
CA ALA A 106 15.85 -12.31 7.46
C ALA A 106 16.44 -12.20 8.86
N PHE A 107 17.25 -13.19 9.26
CA PHE A 107 17.84 -13.27 10.58
C PHE A 107 19.31 -12.82 10.58
N PRO A 108 19.77 -12.13 11.64
CA PRO A 108 21.20 -12.00 11.91
C PRO A 108 21.85 -13.39 11.91
N ARG A 109 23.11 -13.48 11.44
CA ARG A 109 23.80 -14.77 11.26
C ARG A 109 23.77 -15.63 12.51
N ASP A 110 23.92 -15.01 13.68
CA ASP A 110 23.95 -15.68 14.98
C ASP A 110 22.60 -16.32 15.31
N MET A 111 21.49 -15.58 15.13
CA MET A 111 20.13 -16.10 15.28
C MET A 111 19.83 -17.23 14.28
N GLY A 112 20.28 -17.09 13.04
CA GLY A 112 20.14 -18.13 12.01
C GLY A 112 20.83 -19.43 12.38
N GLU A 113 21.98 -19.37 13.07
CA GLU A 113 22.67 -20.57 13.54
C GLU A 113 21.94 -21.27 14.68
N PHE A 114 21.42 -20.52 15.65
CA PHE A 114 20.63 -21.09 16.75
C PHE A 114 19.37 -21.80 16.24
N VAL A 115 18.63 -21.17 15.33
CA VAL A 115 17.43 -21.75 14.70
C VAL A 115 17.76 -23.02 13.91
N ARG A 116 18.90 -23.02 13.20
CA ARG A 116 19.38 -24.18 12.44
C ARG A 116 19.81 -25.33 13.36
N ARG A 117 20.48 -25.04 14.48
CA ARG A 117 20.90 -26.02 15.50
C ARG A 117 19.73 -26.52 16.35
N GLY A 118 18.60 -25.82 16.33
CA GLY A 118 17.47 -26.12 17.23
C GLY A 118 17.76 -25.76 18.68
N ASP A 119 18.74 -24.89 18.93
CA ASP A 119 19.16 -24.48 20.26
C ASP A 119 18.26 -23.32 20.74
N LEU A 120 17.10 -23.71 21.26
CA LEU A 120 16.11 -22.80 21.80
C LEU A 120 16.58 -22.12 23.08
N GLU A 121 17.41 -22.78 23.89
CA GLU A 121 17.92 -22.20 25.14
C GLU A 121 19.03 -21.18 24.89
N GLY A 122 19.85 -21.38 23.86
CA GLY A 122 20.79 -20.39 23.34
C GLY A 122 20.05 -19.21 22.71
N LEU A 123 19.04 -19.47 21.88
CA LEU A 123 18.17 -18.43 21.33
C LEU A 123 17.46 -17.65 22.43
N HIS A 124 16.93 -18.33 23.45
CA HIS A 124 16.31 -17.67 24.58
C HIS A 124 17.37 -16.88 25.34
N ARG A 125 18.51 -17.43 25.75
CA ARG A 125 19.55 -16.65 26.47
C ARG A 125 20.07 -15.42 25.72
N GLU A 126 20.25 -15.53 24.40
CA GLU A 126 20.74 -14.44 23.56
C GLU A 126 19.65 -13.38 23.30
N PHE A 127 18.37 -13.80 23.29
CA PHE A 127 17.23 -12.96 22.91
C PHE A 127 16.10 -12.91 23.99
N SER A 128 16.36 -13.23 25.27
CA SER A 128 15.33 -13.45 26.32
C SER A 128 14.77 -12.17 26.93
N GLY A 129 15.43 -11.02 26.74
CA GLY A 129 14.94 -9.72 27.21
C GLY A 129 14.00 -9.02 26.23
N VAL A 130 13.69 -9.67 25.11
CA VAL A 130 13.37 -8.98 23.88
C VAL A 130 11.88 -9.15 23.59
N SER A 131 11.09 -8.12 23.86
CA SER A 131 9.69 -8.04 23.41
C SER A 131 9.67 -8.14 21.88
N THR A 132 9.51 -9.36 21.38
CA THR A 132 9.56 -9.64 19.94
C THR A 132 8.23 -9.22 19.34
N THR A 133 8.16 -7.96 18.94
CA THR A 133 6.98 -7.43 18.26
C THR A 133 7.03 -7.88 16.82
N VAL A 134 6.11 -8.76 16.43
CA VAL A 134 5.92 -9.14 15.04
C VAL A 134 5.07 -8.08 14.36
N SER A 135 5.65 -7.34 13.41
CA SER A 135 4.90 -6.35 12.63
C SER A 135 4.83 -6.73 11.17
N LEU A 136 3.67 -6.48 10.56
CA LEU A 136 3.46 -6.68 9.13
C LEU A 136 3.97 -5.44 8.39
N GLY A 137 5.01 -5.62 7.59
CA GLY A 137 5.68 -4.56 6.85
C GLY A 137 5.42 -4.62 5.36
N SER A 138 5.59 -3.48 4.69
CA SER A 138 5.53 -3.39 3.22
C SER A 138 6.80 -3.85 2.50
N GLY A 139 7.85 -4.18 3.27
CA GLY A 139 9.21 -4.42 2.77
C GLY A 139 9.62 -5.90 2.82
N LYS A 140 10.93 -6.13 2.92
CA LYS A 140 11.51 -7.45 3.18
C LYS A 140 11.40 -7.82 4.64
N THR A 141 11.39 -9.12 4.91
CA THR A 141 11.43 -9.67 6.25
C THR A 141 12.80 -9.37 6.84
N ARG A 142 12.82 -8.71 7.99
CA ARG A 142 14.05 -8.31 8.68
C ARG A 142 13.81 -8.18 10.17
N THR A 143 14.83 -8.52 10.94
CA THR A 143 14.89 -8.17 12.36
C THR A 143 15.52 -6.79 12.52
N ILE A 144 14.84 -5.89 13.22
CA ILE A 144 15.37 -4.59 13.63
C ILE A 144 15.63 -4.66 15.13
N GLU A 145 16.87 -4.45 15.53
CA GLU A 145 17.22 -4.19 16.92
C GLU A 145 16.90 -2.72 17.24
N ASN A 146 15.96 -2.51 18.15
CA ASN A 146 15.65 -1.20 18.69
C ASN A 146 16.65 -0.91 19.82
N GLY A 147 17.10 0.34 19.90
CA GLY A 147 18.07 0.79 20.93
C GLY A 147 17.58 0.73 22.37
N ASP A 148 16.36 0.24 22.61
CA ASP A 148 15.78 -0.07 23.92
C ASP A 148 15.97 -1.55 24.34
N GLY A 149 16.68 -2.35 23.53
CA GLY A 149 16.89 -3.78 23.76
C GLY A 149 15.76 -4.67 23.24
N THR A 150 14.79 -4.12 22.51
CA THR A 150 13.73 -4.90 21.84
C THR A 150 14.09 -5.19 20.38
N ASN A 151 13.78 -6.39 19.89
CA ASN A 151 13.97 -6.76 18.50
C ASN A 151 12.61 -6.88 17.85
N GLN A 152 12.40 -6.08 16.82
CA GLN A 152 11.21 -6.14 16.00
C GLN A 152 11.47 -7.05 14.81
N VAL A 153 10.80 -8.20 14.75
CA VAL A 153 10.79 -9.02 13.53
C VAL A 153 9.70 -8.47 12.62
N ILE A 154 10.12 -7.69 11.63
CA ILE A 154 9.21 -7.20 10.59
C ILE A 154 9.03 -8.32 9.58
N ILE A 155 7.80 -8.81 9.44
CA ILE A 155 7.43 -9.77 8.42
C ILE A 155 7.05 -9.01 7.16
N GLY A 156 7.86 -9.22 6.14
CA GLY A 156 7.70 -8.58 4.85
C GLY A 156 6.83 -9.37 3.88
N LEU A 157 6.55 -8.76 2.74
CA LEU A 157 5.80 -9.37 1.65
C LEU A 157 6.56 -10.56 1.02
N ASP A 158 7.88 -10.60 1.19
CA ASP A 158 8.77 -11.66 0.74
C ASP A 158 8.51 -13.01 1.41
N LEU A 159 8.00 -13.03 2.65
CA LEU A 159 7.65 -14.29 3.31
C LEU A 159 6.55 -15.06 2.55
N VAL A 160 5.64 -14.32 1.90
CA VAL A 160 4.49 -14.89 1.17
C VAL A 160 4.73 -14.92 -0.33
N MET A 161 5.33 -13.85 -0.88
CA MET A 161 5.48 -13.64 -2.33
C MET A 161 6.89 -13.92 -2.86
N GLY A 162 7.83 -14.26 -1.98
CA GLY A 162 9.23 -14.55 -2.33
C GLY A 162 9.86 -13.43 -3.15
N ARG A 163 10.49 -13.80 -4.28
CA ARG A 163 11.17 -12.88 -5.19
C ARG A 163 10.27 -11.81 -5.83
N PHE A 164 8.95 -12.02 -5.85
CA PHE A 164 8.00 -11.07 -6.45
C PHE A 164 7.65 -9.91 -5.52
N SER A 165 8.03 -9.99 -4.24
CA SER A 165 7.78 -8.96 -3.22
C SER A 165 8.30 -7.56 -3.61
N GLY A 166 9.38 -7.47 -4.37
CA GLY A 166 9.93 -6.19 -4.82
C GLY A 166 9.05 -5.48 -5.87
N VAL A 167 8.46 -6.25 -6.80
CA VAL A 167 7.64 -5.70 -7.90
C VAL A 167 6.17 -5.53 -7.46
N LEU A 168 5.69 -6.45 -6.62
CA LEU A 168 4.32 -6.45 -6.07
C LEU A 168 4.25 -5.79 -4.69
N GLY A 169 5.25 -4.98 -4.35
CA GLY A 169 5.21 -4.17 -3.13
C GLY A 169 4.02 -3.22 -3.10
N TRP A 170 3.70 -2.69 -1.93
CA TRP A 170 2.55 -1.79 -1.71
C TRP A 170 2.50 -0.62 -2.69
N GLY A 171 3.65 -0.01 -3.02
CA GLY A 171 3.73 1.07 -4.01
C GLY A 171 3.39 0.62 -5.43
N GLY A 172 3.89 -0.56 -5.85
CA GLY A 172 3.61 -1.13 -7.17
C GLY A 172 2.13 -1.50 -7.33
N LEU A 173 1.56 -2.17 -6.32
CA LEU A 173 0.13 -2.49 -6.29
C LEU A 173 -0.74 -1.24 -6.27
N PHE A 174 -0.32 -0.20 -5.56
CA PHE A 174 -1.02 1.08 -5.53
C PHE A 174 -1.04 1.75 -6.91
N VAL A 175 0.12 1.81 -7.59
CA VAL A 175 0.21 2.36 -8.95
C VAL A 175 -0.65 1.52 -9.91
N ALA A 176 -0.60 0.19 -9.83
CA ALA A 176 -1.40 -0.71 -10.65
C ALA A 176 -2.91 -0.50 -10.41
N TRP A 177 -3.35 -0.40 -9.16
CA TRP A 177 -4.74 -0.17 -8.77
C TRP A 177 -5.30 1.12 -9.39
N PHE A 178 -4.59 2.25 -9.20
CA PHE A 178 -5.04 3.53 -9.75
C PHE A 178 -4.97 3.57 -11.28
N THR A 179 -3.95 2.94 -11.88
CA THR A 179 -3.83 2.85 -13.33
C THR A 179 -4.98 2.05 -13.93
N PHE A 180 -5.24 0.86 -13.39
CA PHE A 180 -6.31 -0.04 -13.81
C PHE A 180 -7.68 0.66 -13.74
N TRP A 181 -8.04 1.17 -12.55
CA TRP A 181 -9.34 1.79 -12.37
C TRP A 181 -9.51 3.02 -13.24
N THR A 182 -8.50 3.90 -13.32
CA THR A 182 -8.59 5.13 -14.14
C THR A 182 -8.70 4.80 -15.62
N PHE A 183 -8.02 3.76 -16.11
CA PHE A 183 -8.08 3.33 -17.50
C PHE A 183 -9.43 2.68 -17.85
N VAL A 184 -9.86 1.66 -17.09
CA VAL A 184 -11.07 0.87 -17.37
C VAL A 184 -12.33 1.73 -17.30
N THR A 185 -12.41 2.62 -16.31
CA THR A 185 -13.60 3.46 -16.05
C THR A 185 -13.56 4.79 -16.80
N ARG A 186 -12.56 5.01 -17.66
CA ARG A 186 -12.37 6.26 -18.42
C ARG A 186 -12.28 7.50 -17.51
N GLY A 187 -11.52 7.39 -16.43
CA GLY A 187 -11.20 8.48 -15.53
C GLY A 187 -11.97 8.51 -14.20
N ARG A 188 -12.69 7.43 -13.85
CA ARG A 188 -13.55 7.34 -12.65
C ARG A 188 -13.15 6.15 -11.75
N SER A 189 -12.18 6.34 -10.87
CA SER A 189 -11.97 5.38 -9.77
C SER A 189 -13.21 5.31 -8.85
N PRO A 190 -13.40 4.23 -8.07
CA PRO A 190 -14.57 4.06 -7.21
C PRO A 190 -14.88 5.29 -6.33
N GLY A 191 -13.87 5.87 -5.68
CA GLY A 191 -14.00 7.09 -4.88
C GLY A 191 -14.32 8.33 -5.72
N LYS A 192 -13.77 8.44 -6.93
CA LYS A 192 -14.11 9.52 -7.87
C LYS A 192 -15.54 9.40 -8.38
N ALA A 193 -16.02 8.19 -8.63
CA ALA A 193 -17.40 7.93 -9.01
C ALA A 193 -18.37 8.34 -7.89
N LEU A 194 -18.04 8.03 -6.63
CA LEU A 194 -18.85 8.39 -5.46
C LEU A 194 -19.06 9.90 -5.33
N VAL A 195 -18.01 10.71 -5.52
CA VAL A 195 -18.10 12.18 -5.42
C VAL A 195 -18.45 12.89 -6.73
N ARG A 196 -18.82 12.12 -7.76
CA ARG A 196 -19.18 12.59 -9.11
C ARG A 196 -18.10 13.47 -9.73
N VAL A 197 -16.87 12.97 -9.77
CA VAL A 197 -15.76 13.62 -10.47
C VAL A 197 -15.13 12.64 -11.45
N ARG A 198 -14.51 13.17 -12.50
CA ARG A 198 -13.82 12.35 -13.49
C ARG A 198 -12.58 13.04 -14.03
N VAL A 199 -11.58 12.24 -14.36
CA VAL A 199 -10.39 12.68 -15.08
C VAL A 199 -10.69 12.73 -16.58
N VAL A 200 -10.24 13.78 -17.24
CA VAL A 200 -10.29 13.94 -18.69
C VAL A 200 -8.93 14.47 -19.18
N ARG A 201 -8.54 14.12 -20.40
CA ARG A 201 -7.36 14.71 -21.03
C ARG A 201 -7.68 16.10 -21.54
N LEU A 202 -6.68 16.98 -21.55
CA LEU A 202 -6.84 18.36 -22.01
C LEU A 202 -7.11 18.44 -23.51
N ASP A 203 -6.49 17.55 -24.29
CA ASP A 203 -6.69 17.44 -25.74
C ASP A 203 -8.06 16.88 -26.14
N GLY A 204 -8.92 16.52 -25.18
CA GLY A 204 -10.24 15.95 -25.44
C GLY A 204 -10.21 14.47 -25.86
N GLY A 205 -9.03 13.89 -25.98
CA GLY A 205 -8.83 12.49 -26.34
C GLY A 205 -9.19 11.51 -25.22
N ARG A 206 -9.14 10.21 -25.55
CA ARG A 206 -9.30 9.13 -24.55
C ARG A 206 -8.03 9.00 -23.71
N LEU A 207 -8.19 8.74 -22.41
CA LEU A 207 -7.08 8.43 -21.50
C LEU A 207 -6.30 7.21 -22.01
N ARG A 208 -5.01 7.39 -22.26
CA ARG A 208 -4.09 6.30 -22.61
C ARG A 208 -3.60 5.64 -21.33
N LEU A 209 -3.14 4.39 -21.45
CA LEU A 209 -2.58 3.65 -20.33
C LEU A 209 -1.42 4.40 -19.68
N TRP A 210 -0.54 5.00 -20.49
CA TRP A 210 0.60 5.76 -20.01
C TRP A 210 0.21 7.04 -19.25
N ASP A 211 -0.86 7.71 -19.67
CA ASP A 211 -1.41 8.87 -18.95
C ASP A 211 -1.88 8.42 -17.55
N CYS A 212 -2.60 7.30 -17.48
CA CYS A 212 -3.08 6.74 -16.23
C CYS A 212 -1.92 6.30 -15.30
N PHE A 213 -0.88 5.69 -15.87
CA PHE A 213 0.31 5.25 -15.14
C PHE A 213 1.10 6.43 -14.58
N GLY A 214 1.39 7.45 -15.39
CA GLY A 214 2.07 8.66 -14.95
C GLY A 214 1.31 9.39 -13.84
N ARG A 215 -0.03 9.44 -13.93
CA ARG A 215 -0.88 9.97 -12.85
C ARG A 215 -0.75 9.15 -11.57
N ALA A 216 -0.79 7.83 -11.68
CA ALA A 216 -0.73 6.92 -10.55
C ALA A 216 0.63 7.01 -9.83
N GLY A 217 1.75 7.06 -10.58
CA GLY A 217 3.08 7.31 -10.00
C GLY A 217 3.19 8.69 -9.35
N GLY A 218 2.55 9.71 -9.93
CA GLY A 218 2.48 11.05 -9.34
C GLY A 218 1.72 11.10 -8.00
N TYR A 219 0.79 10.17 -7.73
CA TYR A 219 0.20 10.03 -6.39
C TYR A 219 1.22 9.55 -5.37
N SER A 220 2.09 8.60 -5.73
CA SER A 220 3.17 8.13 -4.86
C SER A 220 4.16 9.24 -4.54
N ALA A 221 4.56 10.04 -5.55
CA ALA A 221 5.41 11.21 -5.34
C ALA A 221 4.73 12.28 -4.46
N SER A 222 3.43 12.48 -4.64
CA SER A 222 2.66 13.40 -3.79
C SER A 222 2.58 12.89 -2.35
N ALA A 223 2.44 11.59 -2.13
CA ALA A 223 2.45 11.02 -0.78
C ALA A 223 3.84 11.15 -0.10
N ALA A 224 4.92 10.90 -0.84
CA ALA A 224 6.29 11.05 -0.35
C ALA A 224 6.62 12.50 0.04
N THR A 225 6.05 13.47 -0.67
CA THR A 225 6.22 14.91 -0.41
C THR A 225 5.14 15.47 0.54
N LEU A 226 4.58 14.65 1.43
CA LEU A 226 3.56 15.08 2.42
C LEU A 226 2.35 15.79 1.78
N PHE A 227 1.86 15.27 0.65
CA PHE A 227 0.75 15.81 -0.13
C PHE A 227 0.99 17.19 -0.76
N LEU A 228 2.22 17.71 -0.78
CA LEU A 228 2.54 18.98 -1.44
C LEU A 228 2.12 18.96 -2.92
N GLY A 229 2.29 17.83 -3.61
CA GLY A 229 1.83 17.67 -5.00
C GLY A 229 0.32 17.78 -5.21
N PHE A 230 -0.49 17.60 -4.17
CA PHE A 230 -1.94 17.84 -4.21
C PHE A 230 -2.30 19.31 -3.94
N LEU A 231 -1.51 20.02 -3.13
CA LEU A 231 -1.80 21.40 -2.73
C LEU A 231 -1.78 22.36 -3.91
N GLU A 232 -0.98 22.08 -4.95
CA GLU A 232 -0.96 22.89 -6.16
C GLU A 232 -2.34 23.04 -6.82
N ALA A 233 -3.22 22.05 -6.67
CA ALA A 233 -4.59 22.10 -7.16
C ALA A 233 -5.47 23.17 -6.46
N ILE A 234 -5.02 23.72 -5.33
CA ILE A 234 -5.73 24.79 -4.61
C ILE A 234 -5.58 26.12 -5.37
N TRP A 235 -4.37 26.45 -5.81
CA TRP A 235 -4.05 27.77 -6.37
C TRP A 235 -4.05 27.79 -7.89
N HIS A 236 -3.73 26.66 -8.54
CA HIS A 236 -3.65 26.58 -9.99
C HIS A 236 -4.96 27.00 -10.68
N PRO A 237 -4.94 27.81 -11.77
CA PRO A 237 -6.14 28.26 -12.48
C PRO A 237 -7.06 27.10 -12.89
N ASN A 238 -6.48 26.07 -13.51
CA ASN A 238 -7.18 24.83 -13.90
C ASN A 238 -7.31 23.79 -12.78
N ARG A 239 -6.97 24.16 -11.52
CA ARG A 239 -6.90 23.25 -10.36
C ARG A 239 -6.11 21.97 -10.65
N GLN A 240 -5.02 22.03 -11.42
CA GLN A 240 -4.21 20.86 -11.73
C GLN A 240 -3.25 20.58 -10.58
N ALA A 241 -3.17 19.32 -10.16
CA ALA A 241 -2.08 18.83 -9.32
C ALA A 241 -0.84 18.51 -10.17
N ILE A 242 0.32 18.30 -9.54
CA ILE A 242 1.56 17.94 -10.25
C ILE A 242 1.35 16.74 -11.20
N HIS A 243 0.68 15.70 -10.71
CA HIS A 243 0.38 14.50 -11.49
C HIS A 243 -0.62 14.73 -12.63
N ASP A 244 -1.51 15.72 -12.50
CA ASP A 244 -2.41 16.12 -13.59
C ASP A 244 -1.64 16.79 -14.72
N LYS A 245 -0.65 17.63 -14.39
CA LYS A 245 0.22 18.33 -15.34
C LYS A 245 1.10 17.37 -16.13
N ILE A 246 1.75 16.44 -15.44
CA ILE A 246 2.62 15.42 -16.06
C ILE A 246 1.85 14.61 -17.10
N ALA A 247 0.59 14.29 -16.81
CA ALA A 247 -0.24 13.47 -17.69
C ALA A 247 -1.11 14.27 -18.67
N GLY A 248 -1.01 15.61 -18.71
CA GLY A 248 -1.83 16.44 -19.61
C GLY A 248 -3.33 16.28 -19.37
N THR A 249 -3.75 16.26 -18.11
CA THR A 249 -5.12 15.92 -17.70
C THR A 249 -5.71 16.94 -16.72
N VAL A 250 -7.02 16.88 -16.53
CA VAL A 250 -7.76 17.72 -15.59
C VAL A 250 -8.92 16.93 -14.97
N VAL A 251 -9.29 17.27 -13.73
CA VAL A 251 -10.44 16.66 -13.06
C VAL A 251 -11.64 17.59 -13.11
N VAL A 252 -12.68 17.13 -13.81
CA VAL A 252 -13.96 17.84 -13.97
C VAL A 252 -15.02 17.20 -13.09
N ARG A 253 -16.06 17.98 -12.75
CA ARG A 253 -17.30 17.43 -12.19
C ARG A 253 -17.97 16.58 -13.27
N GLY A 254 -18.42 15.40 -12.87
CA GLY A 254 -18.90 14.34 -13.74
C GLY A 254 -20.40 14.17 -13.75
#